data_AF-B5HDH4-F1
#
_entry.id   AF-B5HDH4-F1
#
_cell.length_a   1.000
_cell.length_b   1.000
_cell.length_c   1.000
_cell.angle_alpha   90.00
_cell.angle_beta   90.00
_cell.angle_gamma   90.00
#
_symmetry.space_group_name_H-M   'P 1'
#
loop_
_entity.id
_entity.type
_entity.pdbx_description
1 polymer ?
#
loop_
_entity_poly.entity_id
_entity_poly.type
_entity_poly.pdbx_seq_one_letter_code
_entity_poly.pdbx_strand_id
1 'polypeptide(L)'
;MFHAAHGYERAPAPEVKEPETTPTSRAATALAPATSGLKSAPRTAPGATGRDAYFDNAKYLAIVLVAVAHAWEPVMEGSRATRALYMVIYTFHMPAFILVSGYFSRSYQGKPHQLRRLLTGIALPYVVFEVAYSLFARYGNDDPSQPISLLDPYYLTWFLAALFIWRLTTPLWRIVRWPLPIALAIGALATLSPDIGADLNLARVLQFLPFFVLGLCLKPEHFRMLRRREVRLLAVPVFAVALVFAYWVAPRVDLGWFYRSSSVQDLGWPWWSGLVVIIAFFGCAVLLSAAFLALVPGRRAWFTVLGTGTISGYLLHGFVVKAADYSGLFESQKWLGGPVGLVVVTVFAAGMVTLLCSPPVRRALKCVTEPEMKWAFRQDAAEAGPRR
;
A
#
# COMPACT_ATOMS: atom_id res chain seq x y z
N MET A 1 -35.19 65.42 22.76
CA MET A 1 -35.46 66.04 21.45
C MET A 1 -36.25 65.04 20.61
N PHE A 2 -37.27 65.52 19.90
CA PHE A 2 -38.15 64.93 18.86
C PHE A 2 -37.73 63.55 18.31
N HIS A 3 -38.59 62.50 18.32
CA HIS A 3 -39.82 62.28 17.51
C HIS A 3 -39.55 62.20 16.00
N ALA A 4 -40.12 61.28 15.21
CA ALA A 4 -41.13 60.20 15.40
C ALA A 4 -40.72 58.98 14.54
N ALA A 5 -40.98 57.70 14.86
CA ALA A 5 -42.20 56.97 15.26
C ALA A 5 -43.13 56.54 14.09
N HIS A 6 -42.99 55.28 13.68
CA HIS A 6 -44.01 54.36 13.13
C HIS A 6 -43.45 52.93 13.26
N GLY A 7 -44.21 51.87 13.47
CA GLY A 7 -45.66 51.72 13.66
C GLY A 7 -46.03 50.24 13.48
N TYR A 8 -46.76 49.64 14.43
CA TYR A 8 -47.22 48.25 14.39
C TYR A 8 -48.08 47.99 13.12
N GLU A 9 -48.21 46.76 12.57
CA GLU A 9 -49.04 45.68 13.14
C GLU A 9 -48.76 44.27 12.55
N ARG A 10 -49.52 43.26 13.01
CA ARG A 10 -49.49 41.86 12.59
C ARG A 10 -50.94 41.35 12.42
N ALA A 11 -51.08 40.22 11.70
CA ALA A 11 -52.32 39.44 11.52
C ALA A 11 -53.35 40.08 10.55
N PRO A 12 -54.37 39.33 10.06
CA PRO A 12 -54.65 37.89 10.28
C PRO A 12 -54.47 37.02 9.03
N ALA A 13 -54.63 35.71 9.20
CA ALA A 13 -54.87 34.78 8.09
C ALA A 13 -56.38 34.72 7.78
N PRO A 14 -56.81 34.59 6.51
CA PRO A 14 -58.20 34.38 6.16
C PRO A 14 -58.68 32.95 6.49
N GLU A 15 -59.99 32.83 6.69
CA GLU A 15 -60.66 31.68 7.35
C GLU A 15 -61.31 30.70 6.35
N VAL A 16 -61.63 29.49 6.82
CA VAL A 16 -62.24 28.40 6.03
C VAL A 16 -63.75 28.61 5.84
N LYS A 17 -64.28 28.28 4.65
CA LYS A 17 -65.71 28.01 4.46
C LYS A 17 -65.99 26.96 3.37
N GLU A 18 -66.52 25.83 3.81
CA GLU A 18 -67.32 24.84 3.05
C GLU A 18 -68.83 25.10 3.34
N PRO A 19 -69.81 24.38 2.74
CA PRO A 19 -69.74 23.31 1.73
C PRO A 19 -70.34 23.79 0.38
N GLU A 20 -71.01 23.05 -0.54
CA GLU A 20 -71.56 21.68 -0.70
C GLU A 20 -71.60 21.39 -2.24
N THR A 21 -71.96 20.23 -2.81
CA THR A 21 -72.70 19.02 -2.40
C THR A 21 -72.01 17.71 -2.84
N THR A 22 -72.51 16.58 -2.35
CA THR A 22 -72.41 15.22 -2.98
C THR A 22 -73.81 14.80 -3.49
N PRO A 23 -74.05 13.70 -4.27
CA PRO A 23 -73.51 12.33 -4.11
C PRO A 23 -73.17 11.64 -5.47
N THR A 24 -72.84 10.33 -5.63
CA THR A 24 -72.94 9.13 -4.76
C THR A 24 -71.94 8.04 -5.20
N SER A 25 -71.70 7.03 -4.33
CA SER A 25 -71.36 5.61 -4.66
C SER A 25 -69.91 5.24 -5.04
N ARG A 26 -69.35 4.08 -4.66
CA ARG A 26 -69.36 3.28 -3.39
C ARG A 26 -68.27 2.18 -3.47
N ALA A 27 -67.77 1.70 -2.32
CA ALA A 27 -66.83 0.57 -2.11
C ALA A 27 -65.42 0.72 -2.75
N ALA A 28 -64.26 0.61 -2.09
CA ALA A 28 -63.77 0.02 -0.83
C ALA A 28 -63.19 -1.42 -0.89
N THR A 29 -62.20 -1.68 -0.01
CA THR A 29 -61.62 -2.99 0.41
C THR A 29 -60.26 -3.42 -0.18
N ALA A 30 -59.18 -2.89 0.43
CA ALA A 30 -58.16 -3.60 1.22
C ALA A 30 -57.31 -4.80 0.69
N LEU A 31 -56.08 -4.85 1.25
CA LEU A 31 -55.14 -5.97 1.40
C LEU A 31 -54.48 -6.60 0.16
N ALA A 32 -53.21 -6.98 0.35
CA ALA A 32 -52.45 -7.91 -0.48
C ALA A 32 -51.96 -9.09 0.37
N PRO A 33 -51.92 -10.31 -0.18
CA PRO A 33 -50.98 -11.36 0.19
C PRO A 33 -50.04 -11.69 -0.99
N ALA A 34 -49.12 -12.65 -0.81
CA ALA A 34 -48.00 -12.87 -1.71
C ALA A 34 -47.76 -14.36 -2.07
N THR A 35 -46.76 -14.57 -2.95
CA THR A 35 -45.93 -15.78 -3.17
C THR A 35 -46.23 -16.74 -4.34
N SER A 36 -45.16 -17.03 -5.09
CA SER A 36 -44.87 -18.19 -5.98
C SER A 36 -45.73 -18.48 -7.23
N GLY A 37 -45.13 -18.89 -8.37
CA GLY A 37 -43.70 -18.93 -8.67
C GLY A 37 -43.30 -19.54 -10.03
N LEU A 38 -41.99 -19.43 -10.32
CA LEU A 38 -41.19 -20.23 -11.28
C LEU A 38 -41.59 -20.27 -12.78
N LYS A 39 -40.89 -19.46 -13.58
CA LYS A 39 -40.11 -19.98 -14.74
C LYS A 39 -38.72 -19.33 -14.73
N SER A 40 -37.69 -20.13 -15.01
CA SER A 40 -36.28 -19.75 -14.78
C SER A 40 -35.59 -19.22 -16.03
N ALA A 41 -35.15 -17.96 -16.00
CA ALA A 41 -34.10 -17.46 -16.88
C ALA A 41 -32.70 -17.67 -16.23
N PRO A 42 -31.59 -17.68 -17.00
CA PRO A 42 -30.26 -17.97 -16.45
C PRO A 42 -29.84 -16.98 -15.36
N ARG A 43 -29.47 -17.50 -14.19
CA ARG A 43 -28.92 -16.70 -13.09
C ARG A 43 -27.55 -16.15 -13.50
N THR A 44 -27.49 -14.87 -13.87
CA THR A 44 -26.24 -14.12 -13.82
C THR A 44 -25.64 -14.27 -12.42
N ALA A 45 -24.37 -14.69 -12.35
CA ALA A 45 -23.72 -14.95 -11.07
C ALA A 45 -23.76 -13.69 -10.19
N PRO A 46 -24.01 -13.81 -8.87
CA PRO A 46 -24.23 -12.66 -8.00
C PRO A 46 -23.05 -11.68 -8.08
N GLY A 47 -23.36 -10.44 -8.47
CA GLY A 47 -22.36 -9.46 -8.89
C GLY A 47 -21.40 -9.08 -7.78
N ALA A 48 -20.17 -9.62 -7.84
CA ALA A 48 -19.10 -9.24 -6.92
C ALA A 48 -18.81 -7.72 -7.04
N THR A 49 -18.99 -7.01 -5.93
CA THR A 49 -19.06 -5.54 -5.88
C THR A 49 -17.76 -4.86 -6.34
N GLY A 50 -17.87 -4.02 -7.37
CA GLY A 50 -17.03 -2.83 -7.62
C GLY A 50 -15.50 -2.97 -7.74
N ARG A 51 -14.93 -4.18 -7.71
CA ARG A 51 -13.48 -4.39 -7.59
C ARG A 51 -12.75 -4.24 -8.93
N ASP A 52 -12.04 -3.12 -9.13
CA ASP A 52 -11.19 -2.85 -10.30
C ASP A 52 -9.94 -3.75 -10.29
N ALA A 53 -9.89 -4.66 -11.27
CA ALA A 53 -8.83 -5.64 -11.45
C ALA A 53 -7.43 -5.02 -11.65
N TYR A 54 -7.37 -3.79 -12.16
CA TYR A 54 -6.11 -3.06 -12.36
C TYR A 54 -5.29 -2.96 -11.07
N PHE A 55 -5.91 -2.67 -9.93
CA PHE A 55 -5.18 -2.51 -8.67
C PHE A 55 -4.75 -3.84 -8.06
N ASP A 56 -5.49 -4.92 -8.27
CA ASP A 56 -5.06 -6.25 -7.86
C ASP A 56 -3.90 -6.75 -8.73
N ASN A 57 -3.95 -6.50 -10.04
CA ASN A 57 -2.84 -6.73 -10.96
C ASN A 57 -1.61 -5.90 -10.57
N ALA A 58 -1.77 -4.62 -10.21
CA ALA A 58 -0.68 -3.75 -9.78
C ALA A 58 -0.02 -4.26 -8.50
N LYS A 59 -0.82 -4.61 -7.47
CA LYS A 59 -0.30 -5.18 -6.21
C LYS A 59 0.41 -6.52 -6.43
N TYR A 60 -0.12 -7.37 -7.32
CA TYR A 60 0.51 -8.65 -7.66
C TYR A 60 1.86 -8.46 -8.38
N LEU A 61 1.90 -7.63 -9.43
CA LEU A 61 3.14 -7.38 -10.16
C LEU A 61 4.18 -6.66 -9.28
N ALA A 62 3.74 -5.78 -8.39
CA ALA A 62 4.63 -5.14 -7.42
C ALA A 62 5.21 -6.15 -6.41
N ILE A 63 4.41 -7.09 -5.88
CA ILE A 63 4.96 -8.10 -4.94
C ILE A 63 5.90 -9.10 -5.64
N VAL A 64 5.69 -9.39 -6.93
CA VAL A 64 6.67 -10.14 -7.75
C VAL A 64 7.99 -9.39 -7.84
N LEU A 65 7.98 -8.08 -8.13
CA LEU A 65 9.20 -7.26 -8.17
C LEU A 65 9.91 -7.17 -6.80
N VAL A 66 9.15 -7.05 -5.71
CA VAL A 66 9.69 -7.08 -4.33
C VAL A 66 10.43 -8.39 -4.06
N ALA A 67 9.82 -9.55 -4.34
CA ALA A 67 10.46 -10.84 -4.07
C ALA A 67 11.67 -11.10 -4.97
N VAL A 68 11.64 -10.66 -6.23
CA VAL A 68 12.79 -10.74 -7.14
C VAL A 68 13.93 -9.83 -6.66
N ALA A 69 13.65 -8.61 -6.20
CA ALA A 69 14.68 -7.71 -5.68
C ALA A 69 15.39 -8.28 -4.44
N HIS A 70 14.64 -8.79 -3.45
CA HIS A 70 15.21 -9.46 -2.28
C HIS A 70 15.99 -10.74 -2.65
N ALA A 71 15.54 -11.51 -3.64
CA ALA A 71 16.29 -12.68 -4.11
C ALA A 71 17.57 -12.32 -4.90
N TRP A 72 17.68 -11.12 -5.45
CA TRP A 72 18.90 -10.62 -6.11
C TRP A 72 19.91 -10.00 -5.14
N GLU A 73 19.49 -9.57 -3.95
CA GLU A 73 20.31 -8.88 -2.95
C GLU A 73 21.62 -9.64 -2.62
N PRO A 74 21.65 -10.98 -2.40
CA PRO A 74 22.89 -11.71 -2.14
C PRO A 74 23.78 -11.95 -3.37
N VAL A 75 23.29 -11.70 -4.59
CA VAL A 75 23.96 -12.08 -5.86
C VAL A 75 24.22 -10.91 -6.80
N MET A 76 23.79 -9.69 -6.45
CA MET A 76 23.81 -8.54 -7.37
C MET A 76 25.20 -8.05 -7.77
N GLU A 77 26.20 -8.21 -6.91
CA GLU A 77 27.59 -7.86 -7.21
C GLU A 77 28.28 -8.84 -8.18
N GLY A 78 27.67 -10.01 -8.46
CA GLY A 78 28.16 -10.95 -9.46
C GLY A 78 28.14 -10.41 -10.90
N SER A 79 27.39 -9.34 -11.17
CA SER A 79 27.40 -8.66 -12.48
C SER A 79 26.89 -7.22 -12.40
N ARG A 80 27.60 -6.32 -13.10
CA ARG A 80 27.15 -4.93 -13.34
C ARG A 80 25.75 -4.86 -13.94
N ALA A 81 25.33 -5.84 -14.74
CA ALA A 81 23.97 -5.92 -15.27
C ALA A 81 22.94 -6.21 -14.17
N THR A 82 23.25 -7.11 -13.24
CA THR A 82 22.40 -7.41 -12.09
C THR A 82 22.29 -6.21 -11.15
N ARG A 83 23.42 -5.59 -10.76
CA ARG A 83 23.43 -4.36 -9.94
C ARG A 83 22.61 -3.23 -10.59
N ALA A 84 22.70 -3.05 -11.91
CA ALA A 84 21.89 -2.07 -12.64
C ALA A 84 20.38 -2.39 -12.63
N LEU A 85 20.01 -3.65 -12.88
CA LEU A 85 18.62 -4.12 -12.80
C LEU A 85 18.06 -3.95 -11.38
N TYR A 86 18.84 -4.32 -10.37
CA TYR A 86 18.53 -4.13 -8.95
C TYR A 86 18.28 -2.66 -8.65
N MET A 87 19.21 -1.75 -8.97
CA MET A 87 19.06 -0.30 -8.76
C MET A 87 17.77 0.26 -9.38
N VAL A 88 17.43 -0.14 -10.62
CA VAL A 88 16.17 0.30 -11.26
C VAL A 88 14.95 -0.19 -10.50
N ILE A 89 14.86 -1.48 -10.15
CA ILE A 89 13.73 -2.00 -9.37
C ILE A 89 13.69 -1.34 -7.99
N TYR A 90 14.82 -1.22 -7.30
CA TYR A 90 14.89 -0.63 -5.96
C TYR A 90 14.39 0.82 -5.96
N THR A 91 14.69 1.59 -7.00
CA THR A 91 14.22 2.97 -7.18
C THR A 91 12.70 3.12 -7.13
N PHE A 92 11.91 2.16 -7.65
CA PHE A 92 10.45 2.34 -7.80
C PHE A 92 9.54 1.30 -7.15
N HIS A 93 10.01 0.09 -6.82
CA HIS A 93 9.13 -0.97 -6.34
C HIS A 93 8.42 -0.60 -5.01
N MET A 94 9.17 -0.19 -3.98
CA MET A 94 8.58 0.32 -2.74
C MET A 94 7.81 1.64 -2.96
N PRO A 95 8.34 2.68 -3.64
CA PRO A 95 7.59 3.90 -3.92
C PRO A 95 6.24 3.68 -4.63
N ALA A 96 6.16 2.76 -5.60
CA ALA A 96 4.92 2.40 -6.26
C ALA A 96 3.93 1.72 -5.29
N PHE A 97 4.41 0.78 -4.47
CA PHE A 97 3.58 0.10 -3.48
C PHE A 97 3.07 1.06 -2.38
N ILE A 98 3.91 2.00 -1.95
CA ILE A 98 3.61 3.03 -0.95
C ILE A 98 2.60 4.05 -1.51
N LEU A 99 2.78 4.51 -2.75
CA LEU A 99 1.86 5.40 -3.45
C LEU A 99 0.47 4.75 -3.64
N VAL A 100 0.42 3.48 -4.04
CA VAL A 100 -0.84 2.72 -4.14
C VAL A 100 -1.48 2.55 -2.76
N SER A 101 -0.68 2.31 -1.70
CA SER A 101 -1.16 2.19 -0.33
C SER A 101 -1.70 3.52 0.24
N GLY A 102 -1.10 4.66 -0.11
CA GLY A 102 -1.60 6.00 0.17
C GLY A 102 -2.93 6.26 -0.53
N TYR A 103 -3.04 5.94 -1.83
CA TYR A 103 -4.29 6.06 -2.59
C TYR A 103 -5.44 5.25 -1.98
N PHE A 104 -5.18 4.02 -1.52
CA PHE A 104 -6.19 3.23 -0.80
C PHE A 104 -6.51 3.73 0.62
N SER A 105 -5.69 4.61 1.18
CA SER A 105 -5.87 5.15 2.53
C SER A 105 -6.63 6.48 2.58
N ARG A 106 -6.86 7.15 1.44
CA ARG A 106 -7.59 8.44 1.36
C ARG A 106 -9.00 8.45 1.98
N SER A 107 -9.65 7.30 2.12
CA SER A 107 -10.96 7.12 2.78
C SER A 107 -10.87 6.92 4.31
N TYR A 108 -9.66 6.86 4.87
CA TYR A 108 -9.43 6.82 6.31
C TYR A 108 -9.75 8.19 6.95
N GLN A 109 -10.42 8.12 8.10
CA GLN A 109 -10.96 9.22 8.88
C GLN A 109 -10.74 9.01 10.40
N GLY A 110 -10.00 7.97 10.81
CA GLY A 110 -9.78 7.64 12.23
C GLY A 110 -10.98 7.05 12.98
N LYS A 111 -12.07 6.68 12.28
CA LYS A 111 -13.29 6.12 12.89
C LYS A 111 -13.01 4.78 13.60
N PRO A 112 -13.73 4.41 14.69
CA PRO A 112 -13.44 3.22 15.49
C PRO A 112 -13.27 1.93 14.67
N HIS A 113 -14.21 1.62 13.77
CA HIS A 113 -14.12 0.45 12.87
C HIS A 113 -12.90 0.48 11.93
N GLN A 114 -12.43 1.67 11.53
CA GLN A 114 -11.24 1.83 10.69
C GLN A 114 -9.95 1.64 11.49
N LEU A 115 -9.89 2.19 12.71
CA LEU A 115 -8.77 2.02 13.63
C LEU A 115 -8.65 0.55 14.07
N ARG A 116 -9.76 -0.11 14.40
CA ARG A 116 -9.82 -1.55 14.66
C ARG A 116 -9.27 -2.37 13.50
N ARG A 117 -9.67 -2.05 12.25
CA ARG A 117 -9.14 -2.73 11.04
C ARG A 117 -7.67 -2.40 10.75
N LEU A 118 -7.18 -1.23 11.17
CA LEU A 118 -5.76 -0.87 11.11
C LEU A 118 -4.93 -1.67 12.13
N LEU A 119 -5.46 -1.87 13.34
CA LEU A 119 -4.85 -2.70 14.38
C LEU A 119 -4.83 -4.18 13.98
N THR A 120 -5.97 -4.80 13.68
CA THR A 120 -6.01 -6.26 13.40
C THR A 120 -5.44 -6.63 12.03
N GLY A 121 -5.46 -5.72 11.06
CA GLY A 121 -5.02 -5.97 9.67
C GLY A 121 -3.62 -5.46 9.33
N ILE A 122 -2.94 -4.73 10.22
CA ILE A 122 -1.54 -4.29 10.04
C ILE A 122 -0.72 -4.44 11.33
N ALA A 123 -1.16 -3.86 12.46
CA ALA A 123 -0.34 -3.87 13.69
C ALA A 123 -0.16 -5.27 14.31
N LEU A 124 -1.20 -6.11 14.31
CA LEU A 124 -1.08 -7.49 14.75
C LEU A 124 -0.24 -8.35 13.78
N PRO A 125 -0.47 -8.33 12.45
CA PRO A 125 0.44 -8.95 11.49
C PRO A 125 1.89 -8.50 11.67
N TYR A 126 2.13 -7.21 11.95
CA TYR A 126 3.45 -6.70 12.27
C TYR A 126 4.05 -7.43 13.49
N VAL A 127 3.40 -7.38 14.66
CA VAL A 127 3.92 -8.03 15.88
C VAL A 127 4.15 -9.53 15.72
N VAL A 128 3.23 -10.26 15.07
CA VAL A 128 3.35 -11.72 14.90
C VAL A 128 4.50 -12.06 13.95
N PHE A 129 4.64 -11.34 12.84
CA PHE A 129 5.73 -11.61 11.89
C PHE A 129 7.08 -11.05 12.35
N GLU A 130 7.12 -9.96 13.12
CA GLU A 130 8.34 -9.46 13.76
C GLU A 130 8.95 -10.53 14.68
N VAL A 131 8.15 -11.04 15.63
CA VAL A 131 8.60 -12.11 16.53
C VAL A 131 9.00 -13.35 15.73
N ALA A 132 8.27 -13.72 14.69
CA ALA A 132 8.63 -14.85 13.83
C ALA A 132 9.94 -14.63 13.06
N TYR A 133 10.21 -13.44 12.53
CA TYR A 133 11.46 -13.10 11.85
C TYR A 133 12.64 -13.00 12.82
N SER A 134 12.48 -12.38 13.99
CA SER A 134 13.53 -12.33 15.01
C SER A 134 13.91 -13.74 15.50
N LEU A 135 12.92 -14.61 15.77
CA LEU A 135 13.17 -16.00 16.14
C LEU A 135 13.81 -16.80 14.99
N PHE A 136 13.37 -16.58 13.75
CA PHE A 136 13.94 -17.26 12.58
C PHE A 136 15.38 -16.83 12.27
N ALA A 137 15.74 -15.56 12.50
CA ALA A 137 17.13 -15.12 12.48
C ALA A 137 17.92 -15.77 13.62
N ARG A 138 17.42 -15.70 14.86
CA ARG A 138 18.10 -16.21 16.06
C ARG A 138 18.45 -17.71 16.00
N TYR A 139 17.57 -18.53 15.43
CA TYR A 139 17.75 -19.98 15.33
C TYR A 139 18.11 -20.49 13.94
N GLY A 140 17.93 -19.68 12.89
CA GLY A 140 18.25 -20.06 11.51
C GLY A 140 19.65 -19.61 11.07
N ASN A 141 20.21 -18.57 11.70
CA ASN A 141 21.53 -18.01 11.43
C ASN A 141 22.52 -18.26 12.59
N ASP A 142 22.19 -19.19 13.50
CA ASP A 142 22.98 -19.53 14.70
C ASP A 142 23.53 -18.33 15.49
N ASP A 143 22.70 -17.28 15.65
CA ASP A 143 23.00 -16.10 16.46
C ASP A 143 22.11 -16.04 17.71
N PRO A 144 22.53 -16.60 18.86
CA PRO A 144 21.80 -16.50 20.12
C PRO A 144 21.64 -15.08 20.66
N SER A 145 22.37 -14.08 20.15
CA SER A 145 22.33 -12.69 20.62
C SER A 145 21.22 -11.86 19.98
N GLN A 146 20.74 -12.24 18.79
CA GLN A 146 19.69 -11.56 18.03
C GLN A 146 18.49 -11.18 18.92
N PRO A 147 18.23 -9.88 19.14
CA PRO A 147 17.13 -9.43 19.97
C PRO A 147 15.77 -9.65 19.29
N ILE A 148 14.72 -9.78 20.10
CA ILE A 148 13.32 -9.75 19.65
C ILE A 148 12.78 -8.36 19.98
N SER A 149 12.88 -7.43 19.03
CA SER A 149 12.52 -6.03 19.23
C SER A 149 11.32 -5.64 18.37
N LEU A 150 10.24 -5.18 19.01
CA LEU A 150 9.13 -4.50 18.31
C LEU A 150 9.46 -3.02 17.98
N LEU A 151 10.68 -2.57 18.31
CA LEU A 151 11.19 -1.24 18.00
C LEU A 151 12.32 -1.27 16.97
N ASP A 152 12.91 -2.42 16.61
CA ASP A 152 13.89 -2.51 15.50
C ASP A 152 13.40 -3.52 14.45
N PRO A 153 12.63 -3.06 13.44
CA PRO A 153 11.93 -3.97 12.54
C PRO A 153 12.83 -4.81 11.62
N TYR A 154 12.81 -6.14 11.78
CA TYR A 154 13.67 -7.05 11.03
C TYR A 154 13.31 -7.16 9.54
N TYR A 155 14.31 -6.89 8.69
CA TYR A 155 14.33 -7.10 7.23
C TYR A 155 13.22 -6.41 6.42
N LEU A 156 12.00 -6.94 6.45
CA LEU A 156 10.83 -6.47 5.69
C LEU A 156 9.66 -5.99 6.55
N THR A 157 9.70 -6.23 7.86
CA THR A 157 8.59 -5.86 8.77
C THR A 157 8.45 -4.34 8.93
N TRP A 158 9.53 -3.58 8.70
CA TRP A 158 9.54 -2.11 8.72
C TRP A 158 8.43 -1.48 7.87
N PHE A 159 8.06 -2.10 6.75
CA PHE A 159 7.00 -1.57 5.89
C PHE A 159 5.63 -1.63 6.57
N LEU A 160 5.35 -2.63 7.42
CA LEU A 160 4.09 -2.71 8.15
C LEU A 160 4.05 -1.65 9.27
N ALA A 161 5.16 -1.42 9.98
CA ALA A 161 5.29 -0.33 10.94
C ALA A 161 5.11 1.05 10.26
N ALA A 162 5.81 1.28 9.15
CA ALA A 162 5.69 2.48 8.33
C ALA A 162 4.25 2.69 7.84
N LEU A 163 3.62 1.64 7.28
CA LEU A 163 2.24 1.68 6.80
C LEU A 163 1.24 1.91 7.94
N PHE A 164 1.49 1.40 9.15
CA PHE A 164 0.69 1.72 10.33
C PHE A 164 0.76 3.22 10.64
N ILE A 165 1.97 3.79 10.74
CA ILE A 165 2.22 5.22 11.03
C ILE A 165 1.59 6.12 9.95
N TRP A 166 1.82 5.84 8.67
CA TRP A 166 1.28 6.63 7.56
C TRP A 166 -0.25 6.58 7.48
N ARG A 167 -0.85 5.41 7.76
CA ARG A 167 -2.32 5.28 7.79
C ARG A 167 -2.94 5.94 9.02
N LEU A 168 -2.30 5.84 10.18
CA LEU A 168 -2.72 6.52 11.40
C LEU A 168 -2.68 8.05 11.24
N THR A 169 -1.61 8.59 10.64
CA THR A 169 -1.44 10.03 10.38
C THR A 169 -2.24 10.55 9.17
N THR A 170 -2.90 9.69 8.38
CA THR A 170 -3.68 10.10 7.19
C THR A 170 -4.69 11.24 7.43
N PRO A 171 -5.40 11.36 8.56
CA PRO A 171 -6.30 12.50 8.79
C PRO A 171 -5.58 13.85 8.83
N LEU A 172 -4.36 13.91 9.36
CA LEU A 172 -3.53 15.12 9.41
C LEU A 172 -3.18 15.60 7.99
N TRP A 173 -2.71 14.68 7.14
CA TRP A 173 -2.36 14.96 5.74
C TRP A 173 -3.54 15.45 4.88
N ARG A 174 -4.78 15.29 5.37
CA ARG A 174 -6.01 15.70 4.69
C ARG A 174 -6.55 17.07 5.15
N ILE A 175 -6.07 17.62 6.26
CA ILE A 175 -6.40 18.99 6.71
C ILE A 175 -5.29 20.00 6.37
N VAL A 176 -4.06 19.53 6.17
CA VAL A 176 -2.92 20.36 5.73
C VAL A 176 -3.13 20.87 4.31
N ARG A 177 -2.94 22.19 4.08
CA ARG A 177 -3.15 22.85 2.77
C ARG A 177 -2.11 22.49 1.71
N TRP A 178 -0.87 22.22 2.11
CA TRP A 178 0.26 21.90 1.23
C TRP A 178 0.93 20.58 1.64
N PRO A 179 0.21 19.44 1.60
CA PRO A 179 0.65 18.22 2.27
C PRO A 179 1.89 17.60 1.61
N LEU A 180 1.99 17.63 0.27
CA LEU A 180 3.13 17.06 -0.45
C LEU A 180 4.43 17.88 -0.25
N PRO A 181 4.45 19.23 -0.38
CA PRO A 181 5.62 20.03 0.00
C PRO A 181 6.09 19.81 1.45
N ILE A 182 5.17 19.69 2.39
CA ILE A 182 5.50 19.46 3.81
C ILE A 182 6.06 18.04 4.01
N ALA A 183 5.49 17.02 3.35
CA ALA A 183 6.03 15.67 3.37
C ALA A 183 7.45 15.60 2.76
N LEU A 184 7.70 16.32 1.67
CA LEU A 184 9.03 16.43 1.05
C LEU A 184 10.04 17.13 1.97
N ALA A 185 9.64 18.19 2.67
CA ALA A 185 10.48 18.86 3.65
C ALA A 185 10.83 17.94 4.84
N ILE A 186 9.86 17.17 5.35
CA ILE A 186 10.09 16.18 6.42
C ILE A 186 11.02 15.06 5.95
N GLY A 187 10.83 14.55 4.73
CA GLY A 187 11.73 13.58 4.13
C GLY A 187 13.16 14.13 4.00
N ALA A 188 13.31 15.38 3.56
CA ALA A 188 14.62 16.02 3.42
C ALA A 188 15.32 16.19 4.77
N LEU A 189 14.61 16.64 5.80
CA LEU A 189 15.13 16.72 7.18
C LEU A 189 15.58 15.32 7.68
N ALA A 190 14.82 14.27 7.36
CA ALA A 190 15.18 12.88 7.70
C ALA A 190 16.29 12.27 6.84
N THR A 191 16.70 12.93 5.75
CA THR A 191 17.90 12.61 4.97
C THR A 191 19.13 13.36 5.50
N LEU A 192 18.93 14.44 6.27
CA LEU A 192 19.96 15.33 6.81
C LEU A 192 20.35 15.07 8.27
N SER A 193 19.52 14.36 9.04
CA SER A 193 19.70 14.17 10.48
C SER A 193 20.29 12.80 10.79
N PRO A 194 21.57 12.69 11.21
CA PRO A 194 22.18 11.43 11.63
C PRO A 194 21.64 10.96 12.99
N ASP A 195 21.07 11.87 13.79
CA ASP A 195 20.50 11.58 15.12
C ASP A 195 19.18 10.78 15.08
N ILE A 196 18.66 10.47 13.89
CA ILE A 196 17.50 9.59 13.72
C ILE A 196 17.97 8.14 13.89
N GLY A 197 17.86 7.63 15.12
CA GLY A 197 18.16 6.25 15.46
C GLY A 197 17.35 5.22 14.66
N ALA A 198 17.80 3.97 14.74
CA ALA A 198 17.20 2.84 14.01
C ALA A 198 15.74 2.54 14.40
N ASP A 199 15.25 3.07 15.52
CA ASP A 199 13.91 2.83 16.06
C ASP A 199 12.80 2.98 15.00
N LEU A 200 11.99 1.94 14.87
CA LEU A 200 10.92 1.73 13.88
C LEU A 200 11.35 1.95 12.42
N ASN A 201 12.66 1.90 12.15
CA ASN A 201 13.29 2.36 10.92
C ASN A 201 12.82 3.79 10.53
N LEU A 202 12.73 4.70 11.50
CA LEU A 202 12.10 6.02 11.36
C LEU A 202 12.68 6.84 10.19
N ALA A 203 13.99 6.74 9.91
CA ALA A 203 14.61 7.32 8.73
C ALA A 203 13.89 6.88 7.43
N ARG A 204 13.65 5.57 7.24
CA ARG A 204 12.85 5.06 6.10
C ARG A 204 11.42 5.59 6.16
N VAL A 205 10.77 5.57 7.31
CA VAL A 205 9.36 6.02 7.47
C VAL A 205 9.19 7.48 7.02
N LEU A 206 10.15 8.36 7.34
CA LEU A 206 10.11 9.77 6.98
C LEU A 206 10.59 10.03 5.54
N GLN A 207 11.68 9.40 5.09
CA GLN A 207 12.19 9.56 3.72
C GLN A 207 11.23 8.99 2.65
N PHE A 208 10.40 7.99 2.98
CA PHE A 208 9.37 7.44 2.09
C PHE A 208 7.98 8.08 2.24
N LEU A 209 7.74 8.90 3.28
CA LEU A 209 6.48 9.63 3.50
C LEU A 209 5.96 10.41 2.27
N PRO A 210 6.79 11.10 1.46
CA PRO A 210 6.33 11.83 0.27
C PRO A 210 5.53 10.98 -0.72
N PHE A 211 5.88 9.71 -0.90
CA PHE A 211 5.18 8.81 -1.84
C PHE A 211 3.79 8.43 -1.32
N PHE A 212 3.65 8.23 -0.02
CA PHE A 212 2.35 7.93 0.60
C PHE A 212 1.42 9.15 0.53
N VAL A 213 1.94 10.34 0.81
CA VAL A 213 1.19 11.60 0.75
C VAL A 213 0.83 11.97 -0.69
N LEU A 214 1.73 11.76 -1.66
CA LEU A 214 1.37 11.82 -3.08
C LEU A 214 0.22 10.86 -3.41
N GLY A 215 0.28 9.62 -2.89
CA GLY A 215 -0.80 8.64 -2.98
C GLY A 215 -2.16 9.15 -2.47
N LEU A 216 -2.19 9.81 -1.31
CA LEU A 216 -3.40 10.44 -0.75
C LEU A 216 -3.98 11.52 -1.67
N CYS A 217 -3.13 12.29 -2.35
CA CYS A 217 -3.54 13.34 -3.30
C CYS A 217 -4.09 12.79 -4.63
N LEU A 218 -3.81 11.52 -4.98
CA LEU A 218 -4.23 10.96 -6.26
C LEU A 218 -5.75 10.70 -6.34
N LYS A 219 -6.32 11.17 -7.45
CA LYS A 219 -7.70 10.92 -7.90
C LYS A 219 -7.75 9.79 -8.96
N PRO A 220 -8.88 9.10 -9.19
CA PRO A 220 -8.97 7.99 -10.14
C PRO A 220 -8.59 8.35 -11.58
N GLU A 221 -8.71 9.62 -11.95
CA GLU A 221 -8.47 10.16 -13.29
C GLU A 221 -7.00 10.01 -13.70
N HIS A 222 -6.06 10.16 -12.76
CA HIS A 222 -4.64 9.92 -13.02
C HIS A 222 -4.37 8.46 -13.39
N PHE A 223 -5.02 7.51 -12.71
CA PHE A 223 -4.97 6.08 -13.08
C PHE A 223 -5.74 5.76 -14.38
N ARG A 224 -6.65 6.64 -14.84
CA ARG A 224 -7.22 6.56 -16.21
C ARG A 224 -6.25 7.13 -17.25
N MET A 225 -5.46 8.14 -16.91
CA MET A 225 -4.40 8.69 -17.77
C MET A 225 -3.24 7.69 -17.95
N LEU A 226 -2.75 7.05 -16.88
CA LEU A 226 -1.69 6.04 -16.96
C LEU A 226 -2.10 4.82 -17.81
N ARG A 227 -3.39 4.46 -17.83
CA ARG A 227 -3.94 3.37 -18.66
C ARG A 227 -4.10 3.71 -20.15
N ARG A 228 -3.71 4.91 -20.60
CA ARG A 228 -3.72 5.31 -22.02
C ARG A 228 -2.63 4.57 -22.82
N ARG A 229 -2.87 4.31 -24.11
CA ARG A 229 -1.94 3.57 -24.98
C ARG A 229 -0.62 4.33 -25.16
N GLU A 230 -0.69 5.64 -25.24
CA GLU A 230 0.44 6.55 -25.45
C GLU A 230 1.39 6.50 -24.24
N VAL A 231 0.83 6.61 -23.03
CA VAL A 231 1.61 6.52 -21.78
C VAL A 231 2.21 5.12 -21.60
N ARG A 232 1.47 4.06 -21.95
CA ARG A 232 1.98 2.68 -21.92
C ARG A 232 3.11 2.45 -22.93
N LEU A 233 3.09 3.11 -24.09
CA LEU A 233 4.19 3.08 -25.05
C LEU A 233 5.39 3.88 -24.55
N LEU A 234 5.19 5.05 -23.95
CA LEU A 234 6.24 5.89 -23.36
C LEU A 234 6.92 5.26 -22.13
N ALA A 235 6.23 4.37 -21.41
CA ALA A 235 6.82 3.63 -20.30
C ALA A 235 8.02 2.76 -20.73
N VAL A 236 8.03 2.23 -21.96
CA VAL A 236 9.09 1.37 -22.49
C VAL A 236 10.43 2.12 -22.64
N PRO A 237 10.54 3.25 -23.38
CA PRO A 237 11.77 4.02 -23.44
C PRO A 237 12.15 4.65 -22.08
N VAL A 238 11.19 4.98 -21.20
CA VAL A 238 11.50 5.43 -19.83
C VAL A 238 12.27 4.34 -19.06
N PHE A 239 11.82 3.07 -19.10
CA PHE A 239 12.58 1.97 -18.50
C PHE A 239 13.90 1.69 -19.23
N ALA A 240 13.96 1.78 -20.56
CA ALA A 240 15.20 1.58 -21.30
C ALA A 240 16.27 2.64 -20.95
N VAL A 241 15.89 3.92 -20.90
CA VAL A 241 16.78 5.02 -20.48
C VAL A 241 17.21 4.85 -19.03
N ALA A 242 16.30 4.47 -18.12
CA ALA A 242 16.64 4.22 -16.73
C ALA A 242 17.60 3.02 -16.55
N LEU A 243 17.46 1.96 -17.35
CA LEU A 243 18.38 0.81 -17.35
C LEU A 243 19.76 1.16 -17.93
N VAL A 244 19.82 1.91 -19.03
CA VAL A 244 21.09 2.40 -19.60
C VAL A 244 21.80 3.35 -18.62
N PHE A 245 21.06 4.26 -17.98
CA PHE A 245 21.59 5.16 -16.95
C PHE A 245 22.07 4.38 -15.72
N ALA A 246 21.26 3.48 -15.16
CA ALA A 246 21.66 2.66 -14.02
C ALA A 246 22.87 1.78 -14.35
N TYR A 247 22.95 1.20 -15.56
CA TYR A 247 24.13 0.47 -16.00
C TYR A 247 25.37 1.36 -16.12
N TRP A 248 25.22 2.58 -16.65
CA TRP A 248 26.31 3.55 -16.68
C TRP A 248 26.78 3.94 -15.26
N VAL A 249 25.85 4.18 -14.33
CA VAL A 249 26.12 4.64 -12.96
C VAL A 249 26.62 3.53 -12.01
N ALA A 250 26.14 2.29 -12.14
CA ALA A 250 26.26 1.23 -11.12
C ALA A 250 27.64 1.07 -10.46
N PRO A 251 28.79 1.13 -11.17
CA PRO A 251 30.11 1.01 -10.55
C PRO A 251 30.57 2.23 -9.72
N ARG A 252 29.78 3.30 -9.63
CA ARG A 252 30.18 4.59 -9.02
C ARG A 252 29.25 5.11 -7.92
N VAL A 253 28.18 4.37 -7.59
CA VAL A 253 27.18 4.79 -6.60
C VAL A 253 26.96 3.70 -5.57
N ASP A 254 27.00 4.12 -4.31
CA ASP A 254 26.64 3.31 -3.15
C ASP A 254 25.16 2.92 -3.18
N LEU A 255 24.86 1.67 -2.81
CA LEU A 255 23.49 1.15 -2.73
C LEU A 255 22.74 1.67 -1.48
N GLY A 256 23.44 2.19 -0.47
CA GLY A 256 22.85 2.83 0.72
C GLY A 256 21.84 3.93 0.39
N TRP A 257 22.09 4.70 -0.68
CA TRP A 257 21.17 5.71 -1.20
C TRP A 257 19.80 5.15 -1.62
N PHE A 258 19.71 3.87 -2.00
CA PHE A 258 18.47 3.22 -2.41
C PHE A 258 17.71 2.62 -1.22
N TYR A 259 18.42 2.20 -0.16
CA TYR A 259 17.80 1.71 1.08
C TYR A 259 17.09 2.81 1.87
N ARG A 260 17.59 4.06 1.80
CA ARG A 260 17.03 5.24 2.50
C ARG A 260 16.84 5.03 4.01
N SER A 261 17.79 4.31 4.59
CA SER A 261 17.88 3.93 6.00
C SER A 261 18.86 4.77 6.81
N SER A 262 19.63 5.64 6.15
CA SER A 262 20.79 6.35 6.69
C SER A 262 20.73 7.82 6.30
N SER A 263 21.51 8.67 6.98
CA SER A 263 21.74 10.06 6.60
C SER A 263 22.78 10.17 5.47
N VAL A 264 22.83 11.34 4.85
CA VAL A 264 23.84 11.71 3.84
C VAL A 264 25.26 11.65 4.41
N GLN A 265 25.41 12.00 5.69
CA GLN A 265 26.67 12.03 6.41
C GLN A 265 27.22 10.63 6.69
N ASP A 266 26.35 9.66 6.99
CA ASP A 266 26.75 8.25 7.20
C ASP A 266 27.30 7.62 5.91
N LEU A 267 26.80 8.09 4.76
CA LEU A 267 27.30 7.70 3.43
C LEU A 267 28.58 8.47 3.02
N GLY A 268 29.09 9.36 3.88
CA GLY A 268 30.30 10.15 3.64
C GLY A 268 30.13 11.37 2.74
N TRP A 269 28.90 11.82 2.47
CA TRP A 269 28.63 12.94 1.56
C TRP A 269 28.36 14.28 2.30
N PRO A 270 28.58 15.43 1.64
CA PRO A 270 28.23 16.73 2.22
C PRO A 270 26.72 16.87 2.41
N TRP A 271 26.28 17.35 3.59
CA TRP A 271 24.86 17.47 3.98
C TRP A 271 23.96 18.05 2.87
N TRP A 272 24.39 19.11 2.20
CA TRP A 272 23.59 19.81 1.17
C TRP A 272 23.23 18.91 -0.02
N SER A 273 24.02 17.86 -0.29
CA SER A 273 23.70 16.90 -1.35
C SER A 273 22.39 16.16 -1.07
N GLY A 274 21.99 16.00 0.21
CA GLY A 274 20.73 15.38 0.61
C GLY A 274 19.49 16.03 0.01
N LEU A 275 19.47 17.37 -0.09
CA LEU A 275 18.35 18.11 -0.69
C LEU A 275 18.23 17.81 -2.20
N VAL A 276 19.37 17.78 -2.89
CA VAL A 276 19.42 17.48 -4.33
C VAL A 276 19.04 16.02 -4.58
N VAL A 277 19.62 15.10 -3.80
CA VAL A 277 19.42 13.66 -3.93
C VAL A 277 17.98 13.27 -3.60
N ILE A 278 17.35 13.77 -2.52
CA ILE A 278 15.97 13.40 -2.22
C ILE A 278 14.99 13.88 -3.30
N ILE A 279 15.18 15.10 -3.85
CA ILE A 279 14.34 15.62 -4.92
C ILE A 279 14.53 14.81 -6.21
N ALA A 280 15.78 14.48 -6.57
CA ALA A 280 16.10 13.67 -7.74
C ALA A 280 15.54 12.23 -7.61
N PHE A 281 15.78 11.56 -6.49
CA PHE A 281 15.25 10.22 -6.24
C PHE A 281 13.71 10.22 -6.13
N PHE A 282 13.09 11.27 -5.59
CA PHE A 282 11.62 11.39 -5.61
C PHE A 282 11.09 11.50 -7.04
N GLY A 283 11.67 12.38 -7.87
CA GLY A 283 11.31 12.53 -9.28
C GLY A 283 11.47 11.21 -10.07
N CYS A 284 12.63 10.58 -9.99
CA CYS A 284 12.93 9.31 -10.66
C CYS A 284 12.00 8.17 -10.18
N ALA A 285 11.78 8.05 -8.87
CA ALA A 285 10.90 7.04 -8.31
C ALA A 285 9.43 7.25 -8.70
N VAL A 286 8.94 8.50 -8.74
CA VAL A 286 7.57 8.81 -9.21
C VAL A 286 7.44 8.51 -10.71
N LEU A 287 8.41 8.89 -11.53
CA LEU A 287 8.41 8.62 -12.98
C LEU A 287 8.40 7.12 -13.28
N LEU A 288 9.27 6.35 -12.63
CA LEU A 288 9.34 4.89 -12.80
C LEU A 288 8.12 4.18 -12.20
N SER A 289 7.56 4.68 -11.09
CA SER A 289 6.29 4.18 -10.54
C SER A 289 5.13 4.42 -11.52
N ALA A 290 5.08 5.58 -12.17
CA ALA A 290 4.09 5.90 -13.19
C ALA A 290 4.26 5.02 -14.45
N ALA A 291 5.49 4.80 -14.90
CA ALA A 291 5.81 3.90 -16.02
C ALA A 291 5.42 2.44 -15.70
N PHE A 292 5.75 1.94 -14.51
CA PHE A 292 5.33 0.62 -14.03
C PHE A 292 3.80 0.49 -14.05
N LEU A 293 3.10 1.44 -13.44
CA LEU A 293 1.64 1.47 -13.38
C LEU A 293 0.98 1.54 -14.76
N ALA A 294 1.57 2.27 -15.72
CA ALA A 294 1.09 2.31 -17.10
C ALA A 294 1.25 0.97 -17.86
N LEU A 295 2.22 0.14 -17.49
CA LEU A 295 2.39 -1.21 -18.04
C LEU A 295 1.41 -2.24 -17.44
N VAL A 296 0.84 -1.99 -16.24
CA VAL A 296 -0.09 -2.92 -15.57
C VAL A 296 -1.35 -3.15 -16.40
N PRO A 297 -1.72 -4.42 -16.72
CA PRO A 297 -2.96 -4.71 -17.44
C PRO A 297 -4.21 -4.27 -16.66
N GLY A 298 -5.09 -3.49 -17.29
CA GLY A 298 -6.39 -3.12 -16.70
C GLY A 298 -7.46 -4.22 -16.76
N ARG A 299 -7.26 -5.26 -17.58
CA ARG A 299 -8.19 -6.40 -17.73
C ARG A 299 -8.02 -7.41 -16.59
N ARG A 300 -9.10 -8.15 -16.27
CA ARG A 300 -8.98 -9.39 -15.48
C ARG A 300 -8.06 -10.38 -16.21
N ALA A 301 -7.16 -11.00 -15.46
CA ALA A 301 -6.20 -12.00 -15.90
C ALA A 301 -6.16 -13.15 -14.88
N TRP A 302 -5.50 -14.27 -15.21
CA TRP A 302 -5.39 -15.41 -14.30
C TRP A 302 -4.78 -15.02 -12.93
N PHE A 303 -3.79 -14.14 -12.93
CA PHE A 303 -3.11 -13.66 -11.73
C PHE A 303 -3.88 -12.59 -10.94
N THR A 304 -5.02 -12.06 -11.42
CA THR A 304 -5.80 -11.04 -10.67
C THR A 304 -6.25 -11.57 -9.30
N VAL A 305 -6.49 -12.88 -9.18
CA VAL A 305 -6.85 -13.53 -7.91
C VAL A 305 -5.70 -13.52 -6.90
N LEU A 306 -4.46 -13.64 -7.38
CA LEU A 306 -3.23 -13.60 -6.57
C LEU A 306 -3.00 -12.19 -6.00
N GLY A 307 -3.50 -11.16 -6.68
CA GLY A 307 -3.61 -9.79 -6.16
C GLY A 307 -4.39 -9.67 -4.85
N THR A 308 -5.12 -10.71 -4.41
CA THR A 308 -5.73 -10.77 -3.07
C THR A 308 -4.82 -11.34 -1.98
N GLY A 309 -3.80 -12.13 -2.33
CA GLY A 309 -2.87 -12.80 -1.41
C GLY A 309 -1.54 -12.08 -1.19
N THR A 310 -1.38 -10.85 -1.67
CA THR A 310 -0.09 -10.15 -1.70
C THR A 310 0.51 -9.86 -0.32
N ILE A 311 -0.31 -9.80 0.75
CA ILE A 311 0.20 -9.69 2.12
C ILE A 311 0.82 -11.01 2.61
N SER A 312 0.27 -12.17 2.20
CA SER A 312 0.85 -13.49 2.45
C SER A 312 2.15 -13.69 1.65
N GLY A 313 2.17 -13.26 0.38
CA GLY A 313 3.41 -13.22 -0.41
C GLY A 313 4.48 -12.33 0.22
N TYR A 314 4.11 -11.13 0.67
CA TYR A 314 5.03 -10.21 1.35
C TYR A 314 5.62 -10.81 2.62
N LEU A 315 4.79 -11.33 3.52
CA LEU A 315 5.26 -11.78 4.82
C LEU A 315 5.98 -13.14 4.75
N LEU A 316 5.69 -13.99 3.76
CA LEU A 316 6.33 -15.31 3.63
C LEU A 316 7.59 -15.35 2.74
N HIS A 317 7.73 -14.49 1.73
CA HIS A 317 8.87 -14.60 0.81
C HIS A 317 10.23 -14.35 1.49
N GLY A 318 10.29 -13.45 2.48
CA GLY A 318 11.51 -13.15 3.22
C GLY A 318 12.07 -14.35 3.97
N PHE A 319 11.23 -15.22 4.54
CA PHE A 319 11.69 -16.48 5.16
C PHE A 319 12.36 -17.40 4.15
N VAL A 320 11.86 -17.48 2.90
CA VAL A 320 12.45 -18.34 1.88
C VAL A 320 13.77 -17.77 1.36
N VAL A 321 13.84 -16.44 1.15
CA VAL A 321 15.08 -15.75 0.80
C VAL A 321 16.12 -15.91 1.91
N LYS A 322 15.75 -15.66 3.17
CA LYS A 322 16.67 -15.79 4.32
C LYS A 322 17.01 -17.25 4.66
N ALA A 323 16.15 -18.22 4.38
CA ALA A 323 16.52 -19.65 4.46
C ALA A 323 17.62 -20.02 3.44
N ALA A 324 17.53 -19.51 2.20
CA ALA A 324 18.58 -19.68 1.20
C ALA A 324 19.88 -18.94 1.57
N ASP A 325 19.74 -17.78 2.22
CA ASP A 325 20.85 -16.96 2.75
C ASP A 325 21.60 -17.72 3.86
N TYR A 326 20.92 -18.06 4.96
CA TYR A 326 21.52 -18.72 6.12
C TYR A 326 22.05 -20.13 5.83
N SER A 327 21.49 -20.85 4.85
CA SER A 327 22.01 -22.15 4.40
C SER A 327 23.27 -22.04 3.51
N GLY A 328 23.79 -20.82 3.29
CA GLY A 328 24.97 -20.59 2.46
C GLY A 328 24.74 -20.91 0.98
N LEU A 329 23.49 -20.94 0.50
CA LEU A 329 23.18 -21.34 -0.88
C LEU A 329 23.81 -20.37 -1.89
N PHE A 330 23.71 -19.06 -1.63
CA PHE A 330 24.27 -18.03 -2.52
C PHE A 330 25.81 -18.01 -2.50
N GLU A 331 26.43 -18.28 -1.34
CA GLU A 331 27.89 -18.32 -1.21
C GLU A 331 28.51 -19.56 -1.87
N SER A 332 27.88 -20.72 -1.67
CA SER A 332 28.34 -22.00 -2.24
C SER A 332 28.08 -22.09 -3.75
N GLN A 333 26.95 -21.54 -4.22
CA GLN A 333 26.54 -21.57 -5.63
C GLN A 333 26.84 -20.24 -6.34
N LYS A 334 28.12 -19.82 -6.39
CA LYS A 334 28.53 -18.52 -6.97
C LYS A 334 28.09 -18.28 -8.42
N TRP A 335 27.76 -19.34 -9.18
CA TRP A 335 27.16 -19.23 -10.52
C TRP A 335 25.78 -18.54 -10.53
N LEU A 336 25.09 -18.45 -9.38
CA LEU A 336 23.84 -17.72 -9.21
C LEU A 336 23.97 -16.21 -9.49
N GLY A 337 25.16 -15.63 -9.31
CA GLY A 337 25.47 -14.24 -9.72
C GLY A 337 25.75 -14.06 -11.22
N GLY A 338 25.94 -15.16 -11.97
CA GLY A 338 26.16 -15.15 -13.41
C GLY A 338 24.85 -15.00 -14.21
N PRO A 339 24.91 -14.78 -15.55
CA PRO A 339 23.72 -14.48 -16.35
C PRO A 339 22.63 -15.57 -16.34
N VAL A 340 23.02 -16.85 -16.30
CA VAL A 340 22.07 -17.97 -16.18
C VAL A 340 21.50 -18.05 -14.76
N GLY A 341 22.36 -17.87 -13.76
CA GLY A 341 21.99 -17.79 -12.35
C GLY A 341 20.93 -16.73 -12.08
N LEU A 342 21.13 -15.53 -12.62
CA LEU A 342 20.19 -14.42 -12.52
C LEU A 342 18.79 -14.80 -13.03
N VAL A 343 18.70 -15.49 -14.18
CA VAL A 343 17.42 -15.96 -14.73
C VAL A 343 16.79 -17.01 -13.82
N VAL A 344 17.57 -17.98 -13.32
CA VAL A 344 17.08 -19.02 -12.39
C VAL A 344 16.53 -18.39 -11.10
N VAL A 345 17.28 -17.49 -10.46
CA VAL A 345 16.86 -16.76 -9.24
C VAL A 345 15.59 -15.95 -9.50
N THR A 346 15.52 -15.24 -10.63
CA THR A 346 14.33 -14.45 -11.01
C THR A 346 13.09 -15.31 -11.20
N VAL A 347 13.20 -16.42 -11.95
CA VAL A 347 12.09 -17.33 -12.22
C VAL A 347 11.66 -18.06 -10.95
N PHE A 348 12.60 -18.49 -10.12
CA PHE A 348 12.32 -19.12 -8.82
C PHE A 348 11.59 -18.15 -7.88
N ALA A 349 12.12 -16.94 -7.66
CA ALA A 349 11.50 -15.95 -6.78
C ALA A 349 10.10 -15.54 -7.26
N ALA A 350 9.93 -15.34 -8.58
CA ALA A 350 8.63 -15.05 -9.16
C ALA A 350 7.63 -16.22 -8.99
N GLY A 351 8.06 -17.46 -9.25
CA GLY A 351 7.22 -18.66 -9.08
C GLY A 351 6.84 -18.94 -7.62
N MET A 352 7.81 -18.81 -6.71
CA MET A 352 7.62 -18.95 -5.27
C MET A 352 6.62 -17.91 -4.75
N VAL A 353 6.80 -16.61 -5.02
CA VAL A 353 5.87 -15.60 -4.50
C VAL A 353 4.48 -15.69 -5.15
N THR A 354 4.39 -16.19 -6.39
CA THR A 354 3.13 -16.55 -7.05
C THR A 354 2.39 -17.64 -6.26
N LEU A 355 3.10 -18.69 -5.83
CA LEU A 355 2.55 -19.75 -4.99
C LEU A 355 2.15 -19.24 -3.59
N LEU A 356 2.95 -18.37 -2.97
CA LEU A 356 2.66 -17.77 -1.66
C LEU A 356 1.47 -16.77 -1.70
N CYS A 357 1.19 -16.18 -2.85
CA CYS A 357 -0.02 -15.37 -3.08
C CYS A 357 -1.28 -16.21 -3.40
N SER A 358 -1.19 -17.54 -3.42
CA SER A 358 -2.30 -18.41 -3.81
C SER A 358 -3.44 -18.45 -2.78
N PRO A 359 -4.70 -18.73 -3.21
CA PRO A 359 -5.84 -18.80 -2.29
C PRO A 359 -5.68 -19.80 -1.12
N PRO A 360 -5.06 -20.99 -1.27
CA PRO A 360 -4.78 -21.88 -0.13
C PRO A 360 -3.89 -21.23 0.94
N VAL A 361 -2.77 -20.62 0.55
CA VAL A 361 -1.83 -19.98 1.49
C VAL A 361 -2.50 -18.80 2.19
N ARG A 362 -3.25 -17.97 1.47
CA ARG A 362 -4.04 -16.88 2.07
C ARG A 362 -5.10 -17.39 3.06
N ARG A 363 -5.74 -18.54 2.79
CA ARG A 363 -6.72 -19.15 3.72
C ARG A 363 -6.05 -19.62 5.00
N ALA A 364 -4.90 -20.29 4.91
CA ALA A 364 -4.13 -20.74 6.07
C ALA A 364 -3.68 -19.55 6.95
N LEU A 365 -3.10 -18.51 6.33
CA LEU A 365 -2.66 -17.31 7.06
C LEU A 365 -3.78 -16.38 7.52
N LYS A 366 -5.05 -16.58 7.12
CA LYS A 366 -6.15 -15.65 7.42
C LYS A 366 -6.29 -15.34 8.92
N CYS A 367 -5.99 -16.31 9.79
CA CYS A 367 -6.03 -16.13 11.25
C CYS A 367 -5.03 -15.07 11.74
N VAL A 368 -3.90 -14.90 11.06
CA VAL A 368 -2.86 -13.91 11.39
C VAL A 368 -3.04 -12.62 10.58
N THR A 369 -3.37 -12.71 9.29
CA THR A 369 -3.38 -11.55 8.38
C THR A 369 -4.73 -10.81 8.27
N GLU A 370 -5.85 -11.48 8.58
CA GLU A 370 -7.21 -10.89 8.53
C GLU A 370 -8.09 -11.27 9.75
N PRO A 371 -7.61 -11.29 11.01
CA PRO A 371 -8.45 -11.62 12.17
C PRO A 371 -9.44 -10.51 12.51
N GLU A 372 -10.65 -10.92 12.92
CA GLU A 372 -11.74 -10.01 13.26
C GLU A 372 -11.69 -9.50 14.70
N MET A 373 -11.02 -10.25 15.60
CA MET A 373 -10.84 -9.99 17.04
C MET A 373 -12.05 -9.36 17.75
N LYS A 374 -13.27 -9.87 17.48
CA LYS A 374 -14.53 -9.34 18.03
C LYS A 374 -14.60 -9.29 19.57
N TRP A 375 -13.74 -10.04 20.25
CA TRP A 375 -13.61 -10.07 21.71
C TRP A 375 -12.70 -8.98 22.30
N ALA A 376 -11.75 -8.44 21.51
CA ALA A 376 -10.70 -7.54 22.00
C ALA A 376 -11.09 -6.05 21.97
N PHE A 377 -12.26 -5.72 21.42
CA PHE A 377 -12.74 -4.34 21.26
C PHE A 377 -14.11 -4.19 21.93
N ARG A 378 -14.35 -3.04 22.56
CA ARG A 378 -15.69 -2.66 23.01
C ARG A 378 -16.61 -2.62 21.79
N GLN A 379 -17.81 -3.18 21.93
CA GLN A 379 -18.85 -3.08 20.90
C GLN A 379 -19.35 -1.64 20.83
N ASP A 380 -19.45 -1.06 19.63
CA ASP A 380 -19.98 0.29 19.47
C ASP A 380 -21.46 0.29 19.88
N ALA A 381 -21.86 1.22 20.74
CA ALA A 381 -23.25 1.33 21.20
C ALA A 381 -24.25 1.64 20.07
N ALA A 382 -23.76 2.01 18.88
CA ALA A 382 -24.54 2.16 17.66
C ALA A 382 -24.75 0.85 16.86
N GLU A 383 -23.93 -0.20 17.09
CA GLU A 383 -24.22 -1.56 16.60
C GLU A 383 -25.19 -2.29 17.54
N ALA A 384 -25.21 -1.91 18.82
CA ALA A 384 -26.21 -2.34 19.79
C ALA A 384 -27.56 -1.61 19.57
N GLY A 385 -28.30 -2.04 18.55
CA GLY A 385 -29.68 -1.60 18.31
C GLY A 385 -30.56 -1.75 19.57
N PRO A 386 -31.66 -0.97 19.69
CA PRO A 386 -32.41 -0.85 20.93
C PRO A 386 -32.87 -2.21 21.45
N ARG A 387 -32.40 -2.56 22.66
CA ARG A 387 -32.83 -3.75 23.39
C ARG A 387 -34.34 -3.62 23.65
N ARG A 388 -35.10 -4.57 23.13
CA ARG A 388 -36.50 -4.80 23.49
C ARG A 388 -36.57 -5.71 24.72
#